data_AF-A0A453J9I5-F1
#
_entry.id   AF-A0A453J9I5-F1
#
_cell.length_a   1.000
_cell.length_b   1.000
_cell.length_c   1.000
_cell.angle_alpha   90.00
_cell.angle_beta   90.00
_cell.angle_gamma   90.00
#
_symmetry.space_group_name_H-M   'P 1'
#
loop_
_entity.id
_entity.type
_entity.pdbx_description
1 polymer ?
#
loop_
_entity_poly.entity_id
_entity_poly.type
_entity_poly.pdbx_seq_one_letter_code
_entity_poly.pdbx_strand_id
1 'polypeptide(L)'
;GYGSPPPPAAIPPPPAANSSSNSTNVDAGGWLDARATWYGAPKGAGPDDNGGACGFKNVNLPPFSAMTSCGNEPLFKDGKGCGSCYQIRCVSAGHPACSGVPETVIITDMNYYPVSRFHFDLSGTAFGAMAKDGRNDELRHAGIIDMQFRSLPCRDHQLF
;
A
#
# COMPACT_ATOMS: atom_id res chain seq x y z
N GLY A 1 3.22 -40.38 -42.45
CA GLY A 1 2.30 -39.83 -41.44
C GLY A 1 3.11 -39.32 -40.29
N TYR A 2 3.15 -38.01 -40.09
CA TYR A 2 3.86 -37.39 -38.98
C TYR A 2 2.99 -37.49 -37.73
N GLY A 3 3.45 -38.22 -36.72
CA GLY A 3 2.76 -38.38 -35.45
C GLY A 3 2.74 -37.06 -34.66
N SER A 4 1.60 -36.73 -34.07
CA SER A 4 1.43 -35.56 -33.22
C SER A 4 2.31 -35.65 -31.96
N PRO A 5 2.85 -34.53 -31.45
CA PRO A 5 3.59 -34.51 -30.20
C PRO A 5 2.66 -34.80 -29.01
N PRO A 6 3.18 -35.40 -27.92
CA PRO A 6 2.39 -35.65 -26.71
C PRO A 6 2.00 -34.34 -26.02
N PRO A 7 0.87 -34.31 -25.29
CA PRO A 7 0.45 -33.14 -24.52
C PRO A 7 1.43 -32.86 -23.36
N PRO A 8 1.57 -31.59 -22.94
CA PRO A 8 2.41 -31.25 -21.79
C PRO A 8 1.86 -31.87 -20.50
N ALA A 9 2.77 -32.36 -19.65
CA ALA A 9 2.43 -32.90 -18.35
C ALA A 9 1.77 -31.83 -17.46
N ALA A 10 0.69 -32.21 -16.77
CA ALA A 10 -0.02 -31.34 -15.84
C ALA A 10 0.90 -30.92 -14.69
N ILE A 11 0.95 -29.61 -14.42
CA ILE A 11 1.69 -29.04 -13.29
C ILE A 11 0.98 -29.46 -12.00
N PRO A 12 1.68 -30.00 -10.99
CA PRO A 12 1.06 -30.38 -9.72
C PRO A 12 0.52 -29.14 -8.98
N PRO A 13 -0.58 -29.27 -8.24
CA PRO A 13 -1.12 -28.16 -7.46
C PRO A 13 -0.11 -27.68 -6.41
N PRO A 14 -0.03 -26.37 -6.11
CA PRO A 14 0.81 -25.87 -5.05
C PRO A 14 0.38 -26.48 -3.70
N PRO A 15 1.32 -26.70 -2.76
CA PRO A 15 1.00 -27.25 -1.45
C PRO A 15 0.01 -26.32 -0.73
N ALA A 16 -0.99 -26.92 -0.08
CA ALA A 16 -2.00 -26.20 0.69
C ALA A 16 -1.33 -25.27 1.71
N ALA A 17 -1.63 -23.96 1.59
CA ALA A 17 -1.16 -22.97 2.55
C ALA A 17 -1.72 -23.30 3.94
N ASN A 18 -0.80 -23.59 4.86
CA ASN A 18 -1.10 -23.86 6.26
C ASN A 18 -1.78 -22.62 6.86
N SER A 19 -3.01 -22.78 7.35
CA SER A 19 -3.80 -21.71 7.95
C SER A 19 -3.21 -21.36 9.32
N SER A 20 -2.21 -20.50 9.32
CA SER A 20 -1.72 -19.84 10.53
C SER A 20 -2.76 -18.81 10.96
N SER A 21 -3.43 -19.11 12.07
CA SER A 21 -4.25 -18.23 12.90
C SER A 21 -4.07 -16.73 12.61
N ASN A 22 -5.14 -16.12 12.12
CA ASN A 22 -5.26 -14.72 11.71
C ASN A 22 -5.29 -13.76 12.91
N SER A 23 -4.24 -13.80 13.74
CA SER A 23 -4.01 -12.83 14.80
C SER A 23 -3.65 -11.50 14.16
N THR A 24 -4.58 -10.55 14.14
CA THR A 24 -4.19 -9.13 14.03
C THR A 24 -3.27 -8.85 15.20
N ASN A 25 -1.96 -8.74 14.97
CA ASN A 25 -1.06 -8.16 15.96
C ASN A 25 -1.41 -6.68 16.05
N VAL A 26 -2.43 -6.38 16.85
CA VAL A 26 -2.68 -5.03 17.32
C VAL A 26 -1.66 -4.81 18.43
N ASP A 27 -0.66 -3.96 18.19
CA ASP A 27 0.26 -3.61 19.26
C ASP A 27 -0.44 -2.75 20.33
N ALA A 28 0.18 -2.55 21.49
CA ALA A 28 -0.40 -1.74 22.57
C ALA A 28 -0.70 -0.27 22.17
N GLY A 29 -0.22 0.18 21.00
CA GLY A 29 -0.46 1.51 20.42
C GLY A 29 -1.58 1.55 19.37
N GLY A 30 -2.29 0.44 19.13
CA GLY A 30 -3.37 0.33 18.16
C GLY A 30 -2.89 0.20 16.71
N TRP A 31 -1.63 -0.17 16.49
CA TRP A 31 -1.09 -0.40 15.15
C TRP A 31 -1.40 -1.80 14.65
N LEU A 32 -1.79 -1.90 13.38
CA LEU A 32 -1.99 -3.14 12.65
C LEU A 32 -0.86 -3.35 11.65
N ASP A 33 -0.42 -4.59 11.49
CA ASP A 33 0.56 -4.93 10.46
C ASP A 33 -0.05 -4.90 9.04
N ALA A 34 0.72 -4.38 8.09
CA ALA A 34 0.40 -4.34 6.66
C ALA A 34 1.66 -4.50 5.82
N ARG A 35 1.48 -4.73 4.52
CA ARG A 35 2.57 -4.55 3.55
C ARG A 35 2.28 -3.34 2.68
N ALA A 36 3.33 -2.64 2.30
CA ALA A 36 3.25 -1.55 1.35
C ALA A 36 4.07 -1.84 0.11
N THR A 37 3.51 -1.55 -1.05
CA THR A 37 4.23 -1.31 -2.31
C THR A 37 4.06 0.15 -2.71
N TRP A 38 4.63 0.55 -3.84
CA TRP A 38 4.32 1.82 -4.45
C TRP A 38 4.25 1.74 -5.96
N TYR A 39 3.57 2.73 -6.56
CA TYR A 39 3.37 2.81 -8.00
C TYR A 39 3.49 4.24 -8.53
N GLY A 40 3.63 4.35 -9.85
CA GLY A 40 3.77 5.61 -10.56
C GLY A 40 5.16 6.25 -10.45
N ALA A 41 5.21 7.58 -10.56
CA ALA A 41 6.46 8.31 -10.46
C ALA A 41 6.99 8.36 -9.01
N PRO A 42 8.33 8.33 -8.77
CA PRO A 42 8.91 8.34 -7.42
C PRO A 42 8.53 9.53 -6.54
N LYS A 43 8.15 10.66 -7.14
CA LYS A 43 7.65 11.86 -6.45
C LYS A 43 6.24 12.25 -6.90
N GLY A 44 5.50 11.29 -7.47
CA GLY A 44 4.13 11.45 -7.95
C GLY A 44 3.08 11.04 -6.93
N ALA A 45 1.82 11.14 -7.33
CA ALA A 45 0.63 10.84 -6.50
C ALA A 45 0.03 9.46 -6.76
N GLY A 46 0.79 8.55 -7.37
CA GLY A 46 0.28 7.28 -7.86
C GLY A 46 0.06 7.36 -9.37
N PRO A 47 -1.19 7.47 -9.88
CA PRO A 47 -1.45 7.40 -11.31
C PRO A 47 -0.99 8.66 -12.05
N ASP A 48 -0.59 8.50 -13.32
CA ASP A 48 -0.10 9.61 -14.16
C ASP A 48 -1.17 10.69 -14.40
N ASP A 49 -2.46 10.34 -14.35
CA ASP A 49 -3.58 11.28 -14.48
C ASP A 49 -3.92 12.01 -13.17
N ASN A 50 -3.22 11.69 -12.06
CA ASN A 50 -3.50 12.18 -10.71
C ASN A 50 -4.97 11.95 -10.28
N GLY A 51 -5.55 10.82 -10.70
CA GLY A 51 -6.90 10.37 -10.36
C GLY A 51 -6.93 9.15 -9.44
N GLY A 52 -7.90 8.27 -9.66
CA GLY A 52 -8.07 6.99 -8.97
C GLY A 52 -9.52 6.50 -9.00
N ALA A 53 -9.75 5.26 -8.56
CA ALA A 53 -11.07 4.62 -8.51
C ALA A 53 -12.08 5.34 -7.61
N CYS A 54 -11.62 6.20 -6.69
CA CYS A 54 -12.50 7.05 -5.88
C CYS A 54 -13.10 8.24 -6.64
N GLY A 55 -12.64 8.51 -7.87
CA GLY A 55 -13.12 9.63 -8.68
C GLY A 55 -12.53 10.99 -8.29
N PHE A 56 -11.66 11.05 -7.27
CA PHE A 56 -10.88 12.25 -6.97
C PHE A 56 -9.94 12.58 -8.13
N LYS A 57 -9.64 13.87 -8.30
CA LYS A 57 -8.73 14.41 -9.31
C LYS A 57 -7.76 15.37 -8.65
N ASN A 58 -6.65 15.63 -9.33
CA ASN A 58 -5.59 16.50 -8.83
C ASN A 58 -5.06 16.04 -7.47
N VAL A 59 -4.95 14.72 -7.25
CA VAL A 59 -4.49 14.18 -5.97
C VAL A 59 -3.02 14.48 -5.66
N ASN A 60 -2.29 15.06 -6.61
CA ASN A 60 -0.96 15.63 -6.44
C ASN A 60 -0.96 17.01 -5.76
N LEU A 61 -2.09 17.72 -5.78
CA LEU A 61 -2.24 19.05 -5.19
C LEU A 61 -2.83 18.96 -3.78
N PRO A 62 -2.73 20.03 -2.98
CA PRO A 62 -3.53 20.15 -1.78
C PRO A 62 -5.01 19.92 -2.09
N PRO A 63 -5.73 19.20 -1.22
CA PRO A 63 -5.26 18.77 0.08
C PRO A 63 -4.48 17.45 0.11
N PHE A 64 -4.61 16.59 -0.90
CA PHE A 64 -3.97 15.27 -0.91
C PHE A 64 -2.44 15.36 -0.93
N SER A 65 -1.90 16.34 -1.66
CA SER A 65 -0.46 16.64 -1.76
C SER A 65 0.39 15.40 -2.08
N ALA A 66 -0.12 14.54 -2.96
CA ALA A 66 0.45 13.25 -3.33
C ALA A 66 0.57 12.23 -2.16
N MET A 67 -0.01 12.48 -1.00
CA MET A 67 -0.07 11.55 0.14
C MET A 67 -1.25 10.59 0.00
N THR A 68 -1.21 9.78 -1.06
CA THR A 68 -2.30 8.90 -1.50
C THR A 68 -1.92 7.43 -1.47
N SER A 69 -2.93 6.58 -1.50
CA SER A 69 -2.76 5.14 -1.62
C SER A 69 -3.94 4.46 -2.31
N CYS A 70 -3.65 3.37 -3.02
CA CYS A 70 -4.62 2.31 -3.26
C CYS A 70 -4.77 1.43 -2.03
N GLY A 71 -6.01 1.08 -1.70
CA GLY A 71 -6.29 0.05 -0.70
C GLY A 71 -6.71 -1.28 -1.34
N ASN A 72 -6.33 -2.40 -0.73
CA ASN A 72 -6.98 -3.68 -0.99
C ASN A 72 -8.41 -3.74 -0.41
N GLU A 73 -9.14 -4.83 -0.64
CA GLU A 73 -10.56 -4.95 -0.33
C GLU A 73 -10.95 -4.51 1.11
N PRO A 74 -10.22 -4.90 2.19
CA PRO A 74 -10.51 -4.44 3.55
C PRO A 74 -10.38 -2.92 3.77
N LEU A 75 -9.60 -2.23 2.93
CA LEU A 75 -9.33 -0.80 3.02
C LEU A 75 -10.26 0.00 2.09
N PHE A 76 -10.31 -0.36 0.80
CA PHE A 76 -11.09 0.35 -0.20
C PHE A 76 -12.60 0.02 -0.14
N LYS A 77 -12.97 -1.19 0.29
CA LYS A 77 -14.36 -1.61 0.59
C LYS A 77 -15.35 -1.28 -0.52
N ASP A 78 -15.01 -1.62 -1.76
CA ASP A 78 -15.81 -1.32 -2.96
C ASP A 78 -16.19 0.17 -3.05
N GLY A 79 -15.23 1.05 -2.75
CA GLY A 79 -15.38 2.50 -2.79
C GLY A 79 -15.87 3.12 -1.48
N LYS A 80 -16.38 2.34 -0.52
CA LYS A 80 -16.79 2.89 0.80
C LYS A 80 -15.62 3.37 1.64
N GLY A 81 -14.41 2.91 1.32
CA GLY A 81 -13.16 3.35 1.94
C GLY A 81 -12.58 4.63 1.33
N CYS A 82 -13.14 5.14 0.23
CA CYS A 82 -12.65 6.35 -0.40
C CYS A 82 -12.66 7.55 0.56
N GLY A 83 -11.54 8.26 0.60
CA GLY A 83 -11.35 9.38 1.52
C GLY A 83 -11.01 8.98 2.96
N SER A 84 -10.85 7.69 3.26
CA SER A 84 -10.40 7.25 4.59
C SER A 84 -8.93 7.64 4.81
N CYS A 85 -8.62 8.18 5.99
CA CYS A 85 -7.27 8.52 6.40
C CYS A 85 -6.65 7.42 7.26
N TYR A 86 -5.37 7.15 7.01
CA TYR A 86 -4.56 6.23 7.78
C TYR A 86 -3.23 6.85 8.14
N GLN A 87 -2.77 6.60 9.36
CA GLN A 87 -1.38 6.79 9.72
C GLN A 87 -0.65 5.52 9.33
N ILE A 88 0.44 5.66 8.61
CA ILE A 88 1.33 4.58 8.19
C ILE A 88 2.73 4.84 8.74
N ARG A 89 3.44 3.79 9.12
CA ARG A 89 4.84 3.87 9.50
C ARG A 89 5.56 2.60 9.11
N CYS A 90 6.80 2.71 8.67
CA CYS A 90 7.70 1.57 8.61
C CYS A 90 8.73 1.67 9.75
N VAL A 91 9.19 0.54 10.25
CA VAL A 91 10.10 0.48 11.40
C VAL A 91 11.46 -0.04 10.97
N SER A 92 12.52 0.44 11.64
CA SER A 92 13.91 0.09 11.32
C SER A 92 14.21 -1.41 11.41
N ALA A 93 13.41 -2.14 12.20
CA ALA A 93 13.49 -3.60 12.28
C ALA A 93 13.11 -4.30 10.96
N GLY A 94 12.25 -3.68 10.14
CA GLY A 94 11.84 -4.20 8.83
C GLY A 94 12.70 -3.68 7.66
N HIS A 95 13.18 -2.43 7.72
CA HIS A 95 14.10 -1.89 6.72
C HIS A 95 14.98 -0.75 7.31
N PRO A 96 16.31 -0.73 7.07
CA PRO A 96 17.20 0.23 7.73
C PRO A 96 16.94 1.70 7.36
N ALA A 97 16.34 1.95 6.20
CA ALA A 97 15.94 3.29 5.74
C ALA A 97 14.69 3.83 6.43
N CYS A 98 13.92 3.01 7.15
CA CYS A 98 12.71 3.46 7.83
C CYS A 98 13.00 4.48 8.94
N SER A 99 12.23 5.57 8.97
CA SER A 99 12.35 6.61 9.99
C SER A 99 11.67 6.21 11.31
N GLY A 100 10.61 5.39 11.24
CA GLY A 100 9.73 5.11 12.39
C GLY A 100 8.72 6.24 12.67
N VAL A 101 8.80 7.36 11.95
CA VAL A 101 7.87 8.48 12.06
C VAL A 101 6.61 8.17 11.24
N PRO A 102 5.40 8.37 11.79
CA PRO A 102 4.18 8.08 11.07
C PRO A 102 3.79 9.18 10.10
N GLU A 103 3.44 8.78 8.88
CA GLU A 103 2.90 9.63 7.82
C GLU A 103 1.39 9.44 7.67
N THR A 104 0.66 10.43 7.17
CA THR A 104 -0.78 10.32 6.91
C THR A 104 -1.02 10.14 5.41
N VAL A 105 -1.82 9.14 5.06
CA VAL A 105 -2.24 8.89 3.67
C VAL A 105 -3.74 8.77 3.56
N ILE A 106 -4.25 9.04 2.37
CA ILE A 106 -5.68 8.95 2.04
C ILE A 106 -5.90 7.87 0.98
N ILE A 107 -6.92 7.03 1.17
CA ILE A 107 -7.35 6.08 0.14
C ILE A 107 -8.05 6.85 -0.98
N THR A 108 -7.41 6.90 -2.15
CA THR A 108 -7.92 7.58 -3.35
C THR A 108 -8.13 6.62 -4.52
N ASP A 109 -7.66 5.38 -4.39
CA ASP A 109 -7.71 4.38 -5.45
C ASP A 109 -7.79 2.96 -4.87
N MET A 110 -7.79 1.94 -5.72
CA MET A 110 -7.94 0.52 -5.35
C MET A 110 -6.83 -0.36 -5.92
N ASN A 111 -6.45 -1.39 -5.16
CA ASN A 111 -5.60 -2.48 -5.64
C ASN A 111 -5.95 -3.76 -4.88
N TYR A 112 -6.74 -4.65 -5.48
CA TYR A 112 -7.20 -5.89 -4.86
C TYR A 112 -6.22 -7.06 -5.00
N TYR A 113 -4.99 -6.81 -5.48
CA TYR A 113 -3.99 -7.86 -5.60
C TYR A 113 -3.64 -8.44 -4.21
N PRO A 114 -3.68 -9.77 -4.01
CA PRO A 114 -3.62 -10.38 -2.68
C PRO A 114 -2.18 -10.49 -2.14
N VAL A 115 -1.54 -9.35 -1.83
CA VAL A 115 -0.17 -9.30 -1.27
C VAL A 115 -0.12 -9.70 0.20
N SER A 116 -1.10 -9.24 0.97
CA SER A 116 -1.21 -9.40 2.43
C SER A 116 -2.63 -9.10 2.88
N ARG A 117 -2.97 -9.40 4.14
CA ARG A 117 -4.29 -9.09 4.71
C ARG A 117 -4.65 -7.61 4.53
N PHE A 118 -3.74 -6.72 4.89
CA PHE A 118 -3.82 -5.29 4.60
C PHE A 118 -2.67 -4.94 3.67
N HIS A 119 -3.00 -4.41 2.50
CA HIS A 119 -2.03 -3.99 1.49
C HIS A 119 -2.34 -2.58 1.05
N PHE A 120 -1.34 -1.71 1.16
CA PHE A 120 -1.37 -0.35 0.67
C PHE A 120 -0.44 -0.26 -0.53
N ASP A 121 -0.98 0.11 -1.69
CA ASP A 121 -0.15 0.52 -2.81
C ASP A 121 -0.01 2.04 -2.73
N LEU A 122 1.11 2.52 -2.21
CA LEU A 122 1.32 3.93 -1.92
C LEU A 122 1.72 4.69 -3.20
N SER A 123 1.49 6.00 -3.21
CA SER A 123 2.21 6.84 -4.17
C SER A 123 3.72 6.80 -3.90
N GLY A 124 4.54 7.10 -4.92
CA GLY A 124 5.98 7.25 -4.71
C GLY A 124 6.34 8.29 -3.65
N THR A 125 5.55 9.38 -3.56
CA THR A 125 5.72 10.40 -2.51
C THR A 125 5.44 9.83 -1.11
N ALA A 126 4.29 9.18 -0.91
CA ALA A 126 3.90 8.63 0.39
C ALA A 126 4.84 7.50 0.85
N PHE A 127 5.24 6.62 -0.07
CA PHE A 127 6.18 5.55 0.23
C PHE A 127 7.55 6.09 0.65
N GLY A 128 8.06 7.06 -0.11
CA GLY A 128 9.34 7.70 0.19
C GLY A 128 9.31 8.54 1.47
N ALA A 129 8.17 9.08 1.87
CA ALA A 129 8.02 9.90 3.08
C ALA A 129 8.26 9.11 4.38
N MET A 130 8.05 7.80 4.39
CA MET A 130 8.34 6.94 5.55
C MET A 130 9.85 6.71 5.79
N ALA A 131 10.71 7.14 4.88
CA ALA A 131 12.16 6.98 5.01
C ALA A 131 12.77 8.06 5.92
N LYS A 132 13.96 7.77 6.45
CA LYS A 132 14.86 8.79 7.02
C LYS A 132 15.24 9.80 5.94
N ASP A 133 15.55 11.02 6.38
CA ASP A 133 16.01 12.10 5.51
C ASP A 133 17.16 11.63 4.59
N GLY A 134 16.99 11.86 3.28
CA GLY A 134 17.96 11.48 2.25
C GLY A 134 17.96 9.99 1.87
N ARG A 135 17.09 9.16 2.46
CA ARG A 135 17.00 7.71 2.17
C ARG A 135 15.68 7.30 1.51
N ASN A 136 14.94 8.28 1.00
CA ASN A 136 13.65 8.06 0.34
C ASN A 136 13.81 7.13 -0.87
N ASP A 137 14.84 7.35 -1.69
CA ASP A 137 15.10 6.52 -2.87
C ASP A 137 15.51 5.11 -2.47
N GLU A 138 16.34 4.96 -1.43
CA GLU A 138 16.71 3.64 -0.91
C GLU A 138 15.49 2.85 -0.46
N LEU A 139 14.57 3.47 0.29
CA LEU A 139 13.34 2.81 0.69
C LEU A 139 12.52 2.42 -0.54
N ARG A 140 12.30 3.33 -1.50
CA ARG A 140 11.55 3.02 -2.73
C ARG A 140 12.15 1.86 -3.54
N HIS A 141 13.48 1.72 -3.59
CA HIS A 141 14.14 0.61 -4.28
C HIS A 141 13.89 -0.76 -3.60
N ALA A 142 13.47 -0.79 -2.34
CA ALA A 142 13.02 -2.04 -1.71
C ALA A 142 11.76 -2.61 -2.40
N GLY A 143 10.95 -1.75 -3.04
CA GLY A 143 9.76 -2.08 -3.81
C GLY A 143 8.57 -2.47 -2.93
N ILE A 144 8.76 -3.42 -2.02
CA ILE A 144 7.79 -3.88 -1.02
C ILE A 144 8.42 -3.88 0.38
N ILE A 145 7.70 -3.35 1.36
CA ILE A 145 8.14 -3.32 2.76
C ILE A 145 7.03 -3.79 3.70
N ASP A 146 7.43 -4.32 4.85
CA ASP A 146 6.53 -4.48 5.98
C ASP A 146 6.37 -3.13 6.68
N MET A 147 5.14 -2.81 7.03
CA MET A 147 4.79 -1.56 7.69
C MET A 147 3.64 -1.78 8.66
N GLN A 148 3.32 -0.73 9.39
CA GLN A 148 2.20 -0.69 10.31
C GLN A 148 1.28 0.47 9.97
N PHE A 149 0.00 0.30 10.23
CA PHE A 149 -0.99 1.34 10.03
C PHE A 149 -2.03 1.40 11.14
N ARG A 150 -2.71 2.55 11.25
CA ARG A 150 -3.91 2.71 12.07
C ARG A 150 -4.85 3.73 11.45
N SER A 151 -6.15 3.56 11.65
CA SER A 151 -7.15 4.53 11.19
C SER A 151 -7.14 5.78 12.05
N LEU A 152 -7.37 6.94 11.42
CA LEU A 152 -7.64 8.21 12.10
C LEU A 152 -8.72 8.99 11.37
N PRO A 153 -9.45 9.88 12.05
CA PRO A 153 -10.26 10.88 11.37
C PRO A 153 -9.37 11.74 10.45
N CYS A 154 -9.82 11.96 9.22
CA CYS A 154 -9.23 13.01 8.39
C CYS A 154 -9.46 14.34 9.09
N ARG A 155 -8.43 15.20 9.19
CA ARG A 155 -8.60 16.53 9.76
C ARG A 155 -9.34 17.41 8.77
N ASP A 156 -10.37 18.12 9.25
CA ASP A 156 -11.23 19.02 8.45
C ASP A 156 -10.49 20.17 7.73
N HIS A 157 -9.21 20.40 8.05
CA HIS A 157 -8.39 21.45 7.40
C HIS A 157 -7.65 20.98 6.14
N GLN A 158 -7.90 19.76 5.68
CA GLN A 158 -7.30 19.18 4.48
C GLN A 158 -8.41 18.74 3.50
N LEU A 159 -9.54 19.46 3.42
CA LEU A 159 -10.62 19.20 2.45
C LEU A 159 -11.32 20.47 1.92
N PHE A 160 -10.70 21.66 2.02
CA PHE A 160 -11.19 22.88 1.35
C PHE A 160 -10.23 23.32 0.25
#